data_AF-A0A2V9D0J6-F1
#
_entry.id   AF-A0A2V9D0J6-F1
#
_cell.length_a   1.000
_cell.length_b   1.000
_cell.length_c   1.000
_cell.angle_alpha   90.00
_cell.angle_beta   90.00
_cell.angle_gamma   90.00
#
_symmetry.space_group_name_H-M   'P 1'
#
loop_
_entity.id
_entity.type
_entity.pdbx_description
1 polymer ?
#
loop_
_entity_poly.entity_id
_entity_poly.type
_entity_poly.pdbx_seq_one_letter_code
_entity_poly.pdbx_strand_id
1 'polypeptide(L)' 'MQRDYDIFERLPDASVRCLTRVHGTLHVPQVLEARGKQTTNECFAMNIRTREIIARVNHRVAQRAHLIKELSQNR' A
#
# COMPACT_ATOMS: atom_id res chain seq x y z
N MET A 1 6.97 17.59 15.14
CA MET A 1 7.48 16.21 15.32
C MET A 1 7.55 15.54 13.96
N GLN A 2 8.74 15.30 13.43
CA GLN A 2 8.91 14.54 12.19
C GLN A 2 8.69 13.06 12.51
N ARG A 3 7.66 12.45 11.93
CA ARG A 3 7.39 11.02 12.04
C ARG A 3 7.96 10.34 10.81
N ASP A 4 8.51 9.15 10.99
CA ASP A 4 9.04 8.33 9.90
C ASP A 4 8.02 7.28 9.49
N TYR A 5 7.90 7.10 8.19
CA TYR A 5 6.94 6.21 7.57
C TYR A 5 7.61 5.32 6.55
N ASP A 6 7.23 4.05 6.54
CA ASP A 6 7.61 3.13 5.47
C ASP A 6 6.41 2.96 4.53
N ILE A 7 6.65 3.06 3.22
CA ILE A 7 5.66 2.79 2.18
C ILE A 7 5.83 1.36 1.70
N PHE A 8 4.73 0.64 1.67
CA PHE A 8 4.66 -0.74 1.26
C PHE A 8 3.74 -0.92 0.05
N GLU A 9 4.00 -1.99 -0.70
CA GLU A 9 3.12 -2.53 -1.73
C GLU A 9 2.70 -3.94 -1.32
N ARG A 10 1.40 -4.24 -1.37
CA ARG A 10 0.85 -5.58 -1.17
C ARG A 10 0.71 -6.27 -2.51
N LEU A 11 1.43 -7.36 -2.70
CA LEU A 11 1.39 -8.17 -3.91
C LEU A 11 0.14 -9.07 -3.95
N PRO A 12 -0.23 -9.61 -5.13
CA PRO A 12 -1.40 -10.46 -5.27
C PRO A 12 -1.37 -11.77 -4.48
N ASP A 13 -0.18 -12.20 -4.02
CA ASP A 13 0.02 -13.36 -3.14
C ASP A 13 -0.09 -13.00 -1.64
N ALA A 14 -0.58 -11.79 -1.35
CA ALA A 14 -0.68 -11.19 -0.03
C ALA A 14 0.66 -10.85 0.66
N SER A 15 1.80 -11.12 0.01
CA SER A 15 3.10 -10.67 0.52
C SER A 15 3.21 -9.15 0.46
N VAL A 16 4.01 -8.58 1.37
CA VAL A 16 4.18 -7.14 1.52
C VAL A 16 5.63 -6.78 1.24
N ARG A 17 5.85 -5.89 0.28
CA ARG A 17 7.17 -5.37 -0.09
C ARG A 17 7.33 -3.94 0.42
N CYS A 18 8.42 -3.66 1.14
CA CYS A 18 8.79 -2.28 1.46
C CYS A 18 9.38 -1.60 0.22
N LEU A 19 8.84 -0.45 -0.16
CA LEU A 19 9.29 0.31 -1.33
C LEU A 19 10.26 1.42 -0.95
N THR A 20 9.96 2.18 0.11
CA THR A 20 10.79 3.31 0.53
C THR A 20 10.44 3.77 1.95
N ARG A 21 11.41 4.37 2.62
CA ARG A 21 11.19 5.19 3.82
C ARG A 21 10.93 6.64 3.42
N VAL A 22 10.05 7.31 4.17
CA VAL A 22 9.71 8.73 4.02
C VAL A 22 9.85 9.41 5.38
N HIS A 23 10.67 10.46 5.41
CA HIS A 23 10.86 11.30 6.57
C HIS A 23 9.85 12.45 6.56
N GLY A 24 9.06 12.56 7.62
CA GLY A 24 8.06 13.60 7.79
C GLY A 24 6.74 13.30 7.06
N THR A 25 5.64 13.70 7.69
CA THR A 25 4.27 13.34 7.27
C THR A 25 3.82 14.03 5.99
N LEU A 26 4.34 15.22 5.69
CA LEU A 26 3.91 16.05 4.56
C LEU A 26 4.14 15.38 3.19
N HIS A 27 5.22 14.61 3.05
CA HIS A 27 5.56 13.97 1.78
C HIS A 27 4.89 12.60 1.61
N VAL A 28 4.34 12.02 2.67
CA VAL A 28 3.78 10.65 2.63
C VAL A 28 2.66 10.52 1.59
N PRO A 29 1.65 11.41 1.52
CA PRO A 29 0.59 11.27 0.52
C PRO A 29 1.12 11.37 -0.91
N GLN A 30 2.03 12.31 -1.18
CA GLN A 30 2.59 12.52 -2.52
C GLN A 30 3.41 11.30 -3.00
N VAL A 31 4.27 10.76 -2.13
CA VAL A 31 5.06 9.58 -2.47
C VAL A 31 4.15 8.36 -2.62
N LEU A 32 3.15 8.22 -1.76
CA LEU A 32 2.19 7.11 -1.82
C LEU A 32 1.36 7.13 -3.11
N GLU A 33 0.85 8.30 -3.53
CA GLU A 33 0.14 8.46 -4.79
C GLU A 33 1.03 8.20 -6.00
N ALA A 34 2.27 8.72 -5.99
CA ALA A 34 3.23 8.48 -7.07
C ALA A 34 3.51 6.98 -7.24
N ARG A 35 3.63 6.23 -6.13
CA ARG A 35 3.74 4.77 -6.16
C ARG A 35 2.46 4.11 -6.63
N GLY A 36 1.29 4.55 -6.15
CA GLY A 36 -0.01 4.02 -6.56
C GLY A 36 -0.30 4.19 -8.06
N LYS A 37 0.30 5.17 -8.74
CA LYS A 37 0.17 5.33 -10.20
C LYS A 37 1.03 4.33 -10.99
N GLN A 38 2.03 3.71 -10.37
CA GLN A 38 2.97 2.79 -11.02
C GLN A 38 2.52 1.32 -10.94
N THR A 39 1.46 1.03 -10.19
CA THR A 39 1.00 -0.35 -9.92
C THR A 39 -0.52 -0.40 -9.71
N THR A 40 -1.13 -1.54 -9.96
CA THR A 40 -2.54 -1.82 -9.61
C THR A 40 -2.71 -2.40 -8.21
N ASN A 41 -1.59 -2.76 -7.57
CA ASN A 41 -1.55 -3.29 -6.21
C ASN A 41 -1.91 -2.22 -5.17
N GLU A 42 -2.36 -2.66 -3.99
CA GLU A 42 -2.53 -1.77 -2.85
C GLU A 42 -1.17 -1.26 -2.38
N CYS A 43 -1.01 0.06 -2.32
CA CYS A 43 0.12 0.69 -1.63
C CYS A 43 -0.36 1.35 -0.35
N PHE A 44 0.41 1.25 0.73
CA PHE A 44 0.04 1.84 2.02
C PHE A 44 1.25 2.36 2.78
N ALA A 45 1.04 3.41 3.57
CA ALA A 45 2.05 4.01 4.43
C ALA A 45 1.83 3.59 5.88
N MET A 46 2.89 3.13 6.54
CA MET A 46 2.86 2.67 7.92
C MET A 46 3.84 3.48 8.77
N ASN A 47 3.38 3.94 9.93
CA ASN A 47 4.23 4.58 10.92
C ASN A 47 5.23 3.57 11.47
N ILE A 48 6.53 3.87 11.44
CA ILE A 48 7.57 2.92 11.86
C ILE A 48 7.48 2.54 13.34
N ARG A 49 7.03 3.47 14.20
CA ARG A 49 6.98 3.26 15.65
C ARG A 49 5.70 2.57 16.07
N THR A 50 4.56 3.09 15.61
CA THR A 50 3.25 2.57 16.05
C THR A 50 2.77 1.39 15.21
N ARG A 51 3.39 1.15 14.04
CA ARG A 51 2.95 0.17 13.04
C ARG A 51 1.53 0.40 12.53
N GLU A 52 0.98 1.59 12.75
CA GLU A 52 -0.33 1.97 12.25
C GLU A 52 -0.25 2.33 10.78
N ILE A 53 -1.19 1.83 9.98
CA ILE A 53 -1.38 2.24 8.60
C ILE A 53 -2.10 3.58 8.61
N ILE A 54 -1.45 4.62 8.09
CA ILE A 54 -1.98 5.99 8.11
C ILE A 54 -2.64 6.40 6.79
N ALA A 55 -2.34 5.69 5.70
CA ALA A 55 -2.90 5.98 4.37
C ALA A 55 -2.78 4.75 3.45
N ARG A 56 -3.70 4.63 2.49
CA ARG A 56 -3.77 3.56 1.49
C ARG A 56 -4.22 4.11 0.13
N VAL A 57 -3.67 3.59 -0.95
CA VAL A 57 -4.14 3.80 -2.33
C VAL A 57 -4.35 2.45 -3.01
N ASN A 58 -5.22 2.42 -4.02
CA ASN A 58 -5.60 1.21 -4.79
C ASN A 58 -6.19 0.04 -4.01
N HIS A 59 -6.44 0.17 -2.70
CA HIS A 59 -7.00 -0.87 -1.86
C HIS A 59 -8.29 -1.50 -2.42
N ARG A 60 -9.22 -0.68 -2.94
CA ARG A 60 -10.48 -1.16 -3.52
C ARG A 60 -10.27 -1.93 -4.84
N VAL A 61 -9.28 -1.53 -5.63
CA VAL A 61 -8.94 -2.19 -6.90
C VAL A 61 -8.33 -3.56 -6.60
N ALA A 62 -7.40 -3.61 -5.64
CA ALA A 62 -6.80 -4.86 -5.17
C ALA A 62 -7.85 -5.82 -4.58
N GLN A 63 -8.77 -5.33 -3.74
CA GLN A 63 -9.87 -6.14 -3.21
C GLN A 63 -10.75 -6.76 -4.31
N ARG A 64 -11.11 -5.96 -5.32
CA ARG A 64 -11.92 -6.45 -6.44
C ARG A 64 -11.19 -7.51 -7.27
N ALA A 65 -9.90 -7.31 -7.53
CA ALA A 65 -9.09 -8.29 -8.25
C ALA A 65 -8.97 -9.62 -7.50
N HIS A 66 -8.87 -9.57 -6.16
CA HIS A 66 -8.85 -10.76 -5.33
C HIS A 66 -10.18 -11.54 -5.40
N LEU A 67 -11.31 -10.85 -5.27
CA LEU A 67 -12.64 -11.46 -5.37
C LEU A 67 -12.86 -12.13 -6.74
N ILE A 68 -12.45 -11.48 -7.83
CA ILE A 68 -12.56 -12.07 -9.18
C ILE A 68 -11.71 -13.33 -9.31
N LYS A 69 -10.49 -13.33 -8.75
CA LYS A 69 -9.63 -14.52 -8.75
C LYS A 69 -10.30 -15.68 -8.04
N GLU A 70 -10.84 -15.47 -6.83
CA GLU A 70 -11.51 -16.53 -6.07
C GLU A 70 -12.72 -17.10 -6.83
N LEU A 71 -13.53 -16.23 -7.45
CA LEU A 71 -14.67 -16.67 -8.26
C LEU A 71 -14.26 -17.44 -9.52
N SER A 72 -13.11 -17.11 -10.12
CA SER A 72 -12.58 -17.81 -11.29
C SER A 72 -11.95 -19.17 -10.99
N GLN A 73 -11.44 -19.39 -9.77
CA GLN A 73 -10.80 -20.66 -9.38
C GLN A 73 -11.80 -21.70 -8.86
N ASN A 74 -13.06 -21.32 -8.63
CA ASN A 74 -14.15 -22.21 -8.22
C ASN A 74 -15.03 -22.67 -9.40
N ARG A 75 -14.53 -22.60 -10.65
CA ARG A 75 -15.18 -23.12 -11.87
C ARG A 75 -14.35 -24.25 -12.45
#